data_AF-A0A1C6R5M3-F1
#
_entry.id   AF-A0A1C6R5M3-F1
#
_cell.length_a   1.000
_cell.length_b   1.000
_cell.length_c   1.000
_cell.angle_alpha   90.00
_cell.angle_beta   90.00
_cell.angle_gamma   90.00
#
_symmetry.space_group_name_H-M   'P 1'
#
loop_
_entity.id
_entity.type
_entity.pdbx_description
1 polymer ?
#
loop_
_entity_poly.entity_id
_entity_poly.type
_entity_poly.pdbx_seq_one_letter_code
_entity_poly.pdbx_strand_id
1 'polypeptide(L)'
;MEPPVAVAGGGGCDGAPNPADLTQIVAAGDATDDDRTDFFATVGDDLWAFTGYHGVTIGQATRLATSGWGSERDLVSALDISGDGVTDLLYRNNTTSKLMLRKGIAVADDEVDVDSLASAANSAGGSDTEYGSSGWSRTNIPLLMGTPDANGDSVPDIWTVHANGSVRFYPGSPTGLSGSGSEIISPRSYWQTRITIG
;
A
#
# COMPACT_ATOMS: atom_id res chain seq x y z
N MET A 1 -44.74 17.78 2.10
CA MET A 1 -43.53 17.07 2.56
C MET A 1 -42.48 17.40 1.51
N GLU A 2 -41.70 18.46 1.73
CA GLU A 2 -40.62 18.83 0.83
C GLU A 2 -39.47 17.82 0.96
N PRO A 3 -38.77 17.48 -0.14
CA PRO A 3 -37.53 16.74 -0.05
C PRO A 3 -36.45 17.61 0.62
N PRO A 4 -35.49 17.03 1.37
CA PRO A 4 -34.42 17.79 1.98
C PRO A 4 -33.52 18.40 0.91
N VAL A 5 -33.27 19.70 1.06
CA VAL A 5 -32.32 20.50 0.29
C VAL A 5 -30.91 20.01 0.62
N ALA A 6 -30.15 19.59 -0.39
CA ALA A 6 -28.71 19.38 -0.25
C ALA A 6 -28.03 20.73 -0.01
N VAL A 7 -27.44 20.90 1.17
CA VAL A 7 -26.55 22.03 1.45
C VAL A 7 -25.19 21.69 0.86
N ALA A 8 -24.83 22.36 -0.23
CA ALA A 8 -23.46 22.42 -0.71
C ALA A 8 -22.67 23.39 0.18
N GLY A 9 -21.57 22.91 0.78
CA GLY A 9 -20.69 23.73 1.60
C GLY A 9 -19.47 22.98 2.14
N GLY A 10 -18.39 22.96 1.35
CA GLY A 10 -16.99 23.07 1.81
C GLY A 10 -16.33 21.88 2.51
N GLY A 11 -15.56 21.09 1.76
CA GLY A 11 -14.42 20.30 2.24
C GLY A 11 -14.77 19.01 2.98
N GLY A 12 -14.87 17.90 2.24
CA GLY A 12 -15.03 16.56 2.81
C GLY A 12 -15.90 15.67 1.94
N CYS A 13 -15.27 14.70 1.27
CA CYS A 13 -15.88 13.57 0.54
C CYS A 13 -16.58 13.83 -0.82
N ASP A 14 -16.71 15.08 -1.29
CA ASP A 14 -17.23 15.34 -2.65
C ASP A 14 -16.26 14.77 -3.70
N GLY A 15 -16.64 13.66 -4.34
CA GLY A 15 -15.81 12.96 -5.33
C GLY A 15 -15.08 11.71 -4.82
N ALA A 16 -15.28 11.29 -3.56
CA ALA A 16 -14.76 10.01 -3.07
C ALA A 16 -15.38 8.82 -3.85
N PRO A 17 -14.62 7.74 -4.09
CA PRO A 17 -15.12 6.58 -4.81
C PRO A 17 -16.19 5.83 -3.99
N ASN A 18 -17.08 5.11 -4.69
CA ASN A 18 -17.99 4.19 -4.02
C ASN A 18 -17.17 3.05 -3.38
N PRO A 19 -17.40 2.69 -2.10
CA PRO A 19 -16.71 1.56 -1.47
C PRO A 19 -16.79 0.25 -2.27
N ALA A 20 -17.85 0.04 -3.06
CA ALA A 20 -18.00 -1.13 -3.92
C ALA A 20 -17.00 -1.17 -5.10
N ASP A 21 -16.37 -0.03 -5.42
CA ASP A 21 -15.40 0.10 -6.51
C ASP A 21 -13.94 -0.05 -6.02
N LEU A 22 -13.71 -0.15 -4.71
CA LEU A 22 -12.39 -0.41 -4.14
C LEU A 22 -11.93 -1.82 -4.54
N THR A 23 -10.75 -1.93 -5.16
CA THR A 23 -10.20 -3.21 -5.66
C THR A 23 -9.06 -3.75 -4.81
N GLN A 24 -8.37 -2.89 -4.06
CA GLN A 24 -7.34 -3.26 -3.10
C GLN A 24 -7.36 -2.24 -1.96
N ILE A 25 -7.10 -2.70 -0.73
CA ILE A 25 -7.00 -1.85 0.46
C ILE A 25 -5.79 -2.31 1.28
N VAL A 26 -4.96 -1.38 1.74
CA VAL A 26 -3.90 -1.61 2.72
C VAL A 26 -4.04 -0.61 3.87
N ALA A 27 -4.01 -1.09 5.10
CA ALA A 27 -4.00 -0.23 6.28
C ALA A 27 -2.63 0.44 6.43
N ALA A 28 -2.61 1.68 6.92
CA ALA A 28 -1.40 2.44 7.15
C ALA A 28 -1.08 2.70 8.63
N GLY A 29 -1.95 2.29 9.55
CA GLY A 29 -1.85 2.75 10.94
C GLY A 29 -2.29 4.20 11.02
N ASP A 30 -1.64 4.99 11.86
CA ASP A 30 -1.84 6.44 11.93
C ASP A 30 -0.75 7.14 11.12
N ALA A 31 -1.03 7.40 9.84
CA ALA A 31 -0.07 8.01 8.93
C ALA A 31 -0.08 9.53 9.02
N THR A 32 -1.18 10.11 9.52
CA THR A 32 -1.40 11.55 9.63
C THR A 32 -1.18 12.11 11.03
N ASP A 33 -0.72 11.28 11.97
CA ASP A 33 -0.49 11.63 13.38
C ASP A 33 -1.73 12.28 14.05
N ASP A 34 -2.92 11.78 13.70
CA ASP A 34 -4.22 12.30 14.16
C ASP A 34 -4.93 11.40 15.19
N ASP A 35 -4.21 10.38 15.71
CA ASP A 35 -4.68 9.29 16.56
C ASP A 35 -5.74 8.40 15.89
N ARG A 36 -5.82 8.37 14.56
CA ARG A 36 -6.80 7.58 13.82
C ARG A 36 -6.13 6.71 12.77
N THR A 37 -6.87 5.69 12.35
CA THR A 37 -6.37 4.81 11.30
C THR A 37 -6.56 5.47 9.94
N ASP A 38 -5.54 5.34 9.11
CA ASP A 38 -5.50 5.71 7.72
C ASP A 38 -5.34 4.46 6.85
N PHE A 39 -5.75 4.54 5.59
CA PHE A 39 -5.57 3.46 4.64
C PHE A 39 -5.47 3.95 3.20
N PHE A 40 -4.83 3.15 2.37
CA PHE A 40 -4.70 3.40 0.94
C PHE A 40 -5.48 2.36 0.17
N ALA A 41 -6.08 2.77 -0.94
CA ALA A 41 -6.83 1.87 -1.78
C ALA A 41 -6.67 2.19 -3.27
N THR A 42 -6.94 1.18 -4.10
CA THR A 42 -7.03 1.36 -5.55
C THR A 42 -8.48 1.32 -6.04
N VAL A 43 -8.78 2.12 -7.06
CA VAL A 43 -10.07 2.13 -7.77
C VAL A 43 -9.80 2.24 -9.26
N GLY A 44 -10.04 1.16 -10.01
CA GLY A 44 -9.48 1.07 -11.36
C GLY A 44 -7.96 1.30 -11.33
N ASP A 45 -7.45 2.24 -12.13
CA ASP A 45 -6.04 2.62 -12.15
C ASP A 45 -5.66 3.75 -11.18
N ASP A 46 -6.58 4.17 -10.33
CA ASP A 46 -6.35 5.25 -9.37
C ASP A 46 -5.73 4.74 -8.07
N LEU A 47 -4.96 5.62 -7.42
CA LEU A 47 -4.59 5.49 -6.01
C LEU A 47 -5.33 6.54 -5.19
N TRP A 48 -5.87 6.11 -4.07
CA TRP A 48 -6.55 6.94 -3.08
C TRP A 48 -5.94 6.75 -1.70
N ALA A 49 -5.83 7.85 -0.95
CA ALA A 49 -5.60 7.86 0.49
C ALA A 49 -6.90 8.21 1.21
N PHE A 50 -7.21 7.48 2.27
CA PHE A 50 -8.35 7.72 3.14
C PHE A 50 -7.82 7.93 4.55
N THR A 51 -8.02 9.14 5.09
CA THR A 51 -7.44 9.52 6.38
C THR A 51 -8.50 9.86 7.43
N GLY A 52 -8.15 9.69 8.69
CA GLY A 52 -8.98 10.02 9.83
C GLY A 52 -10.15 9.07 10.07
N TYR A 53 -9.98 7.76 9.84
CA TYR A 53 -11.04 6.77 10.08
C TYR A 53 -11.35 6.62 11.57
N HIS A 54 -12.60 6.85 11.95
CA HIS A 54 -13.07 6.79 13.33
C HIS A 54 -14.24 5.81 13.50
N GLY A 55 -14.12 4.63 12.88
CA GLY A 55 -15.09 3.53 13.03
C GLY A 55 -16.28 3.61 12.08
N VAL A 56 -16.86 4.79 11.88
CA VAL A 56 -18.08 4.97 11.06
C VAL A 56 -17.83 5.82 9.81
N THR A 57 -16.97 6.83 9.89
CA THR A 57 -16.70 7.70 8.75
C THR A 57 -15.20 7.93 8.56
N ILE A 58 -14.86 8.46 7.39
CA ILE A 58 -13.51 8.82 6.97
C ILE A 58 -13.47 10.35 6.97
N GLY A 59 -12.42 10.94 7.54
CA GLY A 59 -12.25 12.39 7.58
C GLY A 59 -12.03 12.97 6.18
N GLN A 60 -11.09 12.38 5.43
CA GLN A 60 -10.73 12.84 4.09
C GLN A 60 -10.45 11.68 3.13
N ALA A 61 -10.84 11.88 1.87
CA ALA A 61 -10.48 11.00 0.76
C ALA A 61 -9.73 11.82 -0.29
N THR A 62 -8.47 11.48 -0.53
CA THR A 62 -7.57 12.20 -1.45
C THR A 62 -7.19 11.28 -2.61
N ARG A 63 -7.47 11.71 -3.84
CA ARG A 63 -7.03 10.99 -5.05
C ARG A 63 -5.58 11.36 -5.34
N LEU A 64 -4.68 10.44 -5.07
CA LEU A 64 -3.23 10.64 -5.21
C LEU A 64 -2.74 10.41 -6.65
N ALA A 65 -3.34 9.47 -7.36
CA ALA A 65 -3.00 9.20 -8.75
C ALA A 65 -4.24 8.83 -9.55
N THR A 66 -4.21 9.15 -10.84
CA THR A 66 -5.32 8.91 -11.77
C THR A 66 -5.02 7.81 -12.79
N SER A 67 -3.82 7.21 -12.71
CA SER A 67 -3.39 6.12 -13.59
C SER A 67 -2.18 5.38 -12.98
N GLY A 68 -1.85 4.22 -13.57
CA GLY A 68 -0.65 3.45 -13.25
C GLY A 68 -0.74 2.57 -12.01
N TRP A 69 -1.85 2.59 -11.26
CA TRP A 69 -2.17 1.57 -10.25
C TRP A 69 -2.98 0.45 -10.91
N GLY A 70 -3.77 -0.33 -10.19
CA GLY A 70 -4.79 -1.25 -10.75
C GLY A 70 -4.31 -2.22 -11.83
N SER A 71 -4.17 -1.76 -13.06
CA SER A 71 -3.55 -2.46 -14.18
C SER A 71 -2.05 -2.74 -14.00
N GLU A 72 -1.26 -1.74 -13.58
CA GLU A 72 0.21 -1.83 -13.59
C GLU A 72 0.82 -2.08 -12.20
N ARG A 73 0.32 -1.41 -11.16
CA ARG A 73 0.88 -1.48 -9.80
C ARG A 73 -0.12 -2.04 -8.80
N ASP A 74 0.39 -2.83 -7.88
CA ASP A 74 -0.34 -3.34 -6.71
C ASP A 74 0.31 -2.79 -5.43
N LEU A 75 -0.50 -2.34 -4.48
CA LEU A 75 -0.02 -2.01 -3.14
C LEU A 75 0.50 -3.28 -2.45
N VAL A 76 1.61 -3.16 -1.72
CA VAL A 76 2.11 -4.22 -0.84
C VAL A 76 1.90 -3.81 0.61
N SER A 77 2.35 -2.61 0.97
CA SER A 77 2.12 -1.99 2.28
C SER A 77 2.20 -0.48 2.18
N ALA A 78 1.63 0.18 3.20
CA ALA A 78 1.80 1.60 3.47
C ALA A 78 2.27 1.74 4.94
N LEU A 79 3.57 1.70 5.19
CA LEU A 79 4.16 1.66 6.55
C LEU A 79 5.54 2.34 6.50
N ASP A 80 6.13 2.67 7.65
CA ASP A 80 7.54 3.14 7.70
C ASP A 80 8.49 1.98 7.38
N ILE A 81 8.96 1.94 6.14
CA ILE A 81 9.85 0.88 5.64
C ILE A 81 11.29 1.35 5.73
N SER A 82 11.51 2.63 5.45
CA SER A 82 12.83 3.22 5.41
C SER A 82 13.42 3.52 6.80
N GLY A 83 12.61 3.42 7.85
CA GLY A 83 12.98 3.64 9.24
C GLY A 83 13.17 5.11 9.59
N ASP A 84 12.50 6.02 8.87
CA ASP A 84 12.58 7.47 9.11
C ASP A 84 11.39 8.04 9.89
N GLY A 85 10.50 7.18 10.39
CA GLY A 85 9.31 7.55 11.15
C GLY A 85 8.10 7.88 10.27
N VAL A 86 8.28 7.96 8.95
CA VAL A 86 7.24 8.44 8.03
C VAL A 86 6.66 7.28 7.24
N THR A 87 5.35 7.33 6.98
CA THR A 87 4.69 6.32 6.13
C THR A 87 5.26 6.34 4.71
N ASP A 88 5.77 5.18 4.27
CA ASP A 88 6.20 4.92 2.89
C ASP A 88 5.16 4.07 2.16
N LEU A 89 5.21 4.07 0.81
CA LEU A 89 4.51 3.06 0.01
C LEU A 89 5.49 2.04 -0.55
N LEU A 90 5.23 0.76 -0.26
CA LEU A 90 5.82 -0.34 -1.01
C LEU A 90 4.78 -0.89 -1.98
N TYR A 91 5.17 -0.98 -3.23
CA TYR A 91 4.28 -1.46 -4.28
C TYR A 91 5.03 -2.36 -5.27
N ARG A 92 4.28 -3.28 -5.86
CA ARG A 92 4.72 -4.07 -6.99
C ARG A 92 4.50 -3.28 -8.27
N ASN A 93 5.50 -3.26 -9.15
CA ASN A 93 5.35 -2.82 -10.54
C ASN A 93 5.36 -4.05 -11.46
N ASN A 94 4.21 -4.38 -12.06
CA ASN A 94 4.07 -5.56 -12.91
C ASN A 94 4.75 -5.40 -14.27
N THR A 95 4.88 -4.17 -14.78
CA THR A 95 5.55 -3.87 -16.05
C THR A 95 7.05 -4.18 -15.97
N THR A 96 7.69 -3.86 -14.85
CA THR A 96 9.11 -4.14 -14.63
C THR A 96 9.38 -5.41 -13.84
N SER A 97 8.34 -6.05 -13.28
CA SER A 97 8.43 -7.21 -12.38
C SER A 97 9.29 -6.96 -11.13
N LYS A 98 9.19 -5.76 -10.57
CA LYS A 98 9.96 -5.29 -9.40
C LYS A 98 9.06 -4.92 -8.23
N LEU A 99 9.63 -4.91 -7.03
CA LEU A 99 9.10 -4.09 -5.94
C LEU A 99 9.79 -2.73 -5.95
N MET A 100 9.03 -1.70 -5.65
CA MET A 100 9.47 -0.32 -5.62
C MET A 100 9.03 0.32 -4.29
N LEU A 101 9.93 1.06 -3.67
CA LEU A 101 9.70 1.84 -2.47
C LEU A 101 9.55 3.32 -2.85
N ARG A 102 8.41 3.90 -2.50
CA ARG A 102 8.19 5.35 -2.57
C ARG A 102 8.22 5.90 -1.15
N LYS A 103 9.22 6.73 -0.89
CA LYS A 103 9.43 7.29 0.44
C LYS A 103 8.54 8.50 0.73
N GLY A 104 7.90 8.51 1.89
CA GLY A 104 7.14 9.67 2.37
C GLY A 104 8.02 10.88 2.68
N ILE A 105 7.42 12.05 2.77
CA ILE A 105 8.05 13.26 3.31
C ILE A 105 7.30 13.65 4.58
N ALA A 106 8.00 13.91 5.68
CA ALA A 106 7.37 14.42 6.89
C ALA A 106 6.91 15.88 6.72
N VAL A 107 5.71 16.21 7.21
CA VAL A 107 5.28 17.62 7.38
C VAL A 107 5.60 18.12 8.78
N ALA A 108 5.30 17.32 9.80
CA ALA A 108 5.61 17.55 11.21
C ALA A 108 5.69 16.20 11.93
N ASP A 109 6.60 16.06 12.89
CA ASP A 109 6.80 14.81 13.65
C ASP A 109 6.83 13.58 12.71
N ASP A 110 5.94 12.60 12.91
CA ASP A 110 5.82 11.37 12.11
C ASP A 110 4.68 11.46 11.04
N GLU A 111 4.03 12.63 10.89
CA GLU A 111 2.97 12.89 9.90
C GLU A 111 3.53 12.90 8.47
N VAL A 112 2.99 12.02 7.62
CA VAL A 112 3.32 12.04 6.19
C VAL A 112 2.59 13.16 5.46
N ASP A 113 3.31 13.89 4.61
CA ASP A 113 2.72 14.66 3.52
C ASP A 113 2.08 13.67 2.55
N VAL A 114 0.77 13.50 2.63
CA VAL A 114 0.03 12.53 1.81
C VAL A 114 0.27 12.79 0.30
N ASP A 115 0.52 14.03 -0.13
CA ASP A 115 0.83 14.37 -1.52
C ASP A 115 2.24 13.91 -1.96
N SER A 116 3.16 13.67 -1.03
CA SER A 116 4.48 13.10 -1.31
C SER A 116 4.39 11.66 -1.85
N LEU A 117 3.32 10.94 -1.50
CA LEU A 117 3.08 9.57 -1.93
C LEU A 117 2.40 9.47 -3.31
N ALA A 118 1.97 10.59 -3.89
CA ALA A 118 1.27 10.64 -5.18
C ALA A 118 2.14 10.15 -6.36
N SER A 119 3.42 10.54 -6.38
CA SER A 119 4.32 10.24 -7.49
C SER A 119 5.77 10.12 -7.05
N ALA A 120 6.59 9.47 -7.88
CA ALA A 120 8.04 9.41 -7.69
C ALA A 120 8.68 10.79 -7.53
N ALA A 121 8.22 11.78 -8.29
CA ALA A 121 8.81 13.12 -8.25
C ALA A 121 8.47 13.88 -6.96
N ASN A 122 7.37 13.52 -6.29
CA ASN A 122 6.93 14.14 -5.05
C ASN A 122 7.56 13.48 -3.82
N SER A 123 8.10 12.27 -3.96
CA SER A 123 8.60 11.47 -2.84
C SER A 123 9.90 12.03 -2.27
N ALA A 124 10.27 11.60 -1.07
CA ALA A 124 11.61 11.90 -0.56
C ALA A 124 12.68 11.38 -1.53
N GLY A 125 13.65 12.24 -1.84
CA GLY A 125 14.68 11.98 -2.86
C GLY A 125 14.23 12.15 -4.32
N GLY A 126 12.96 12.47 -4.58
CA GLY A 126 12.43 12.76 -5.92
C GLY A 126 12.44 11.57 -6.88
N SER A 127 12.50 10.34 -6.35
CA SER A 127 12.41 9.12 -7.14
C SER A 127 11.95 7.91 -6.32
N ASP A 128 11.27 6.97 -6.99
CA ASP A 128 10.98 5.64 -6.42
C ASP A 128 12.26 4.79 -6.42
N THR A 129 12.56 4.14 -5.30
CA THR A 129 13.75 3.28 -5.14
C THR A 129 13.40 1.83 -5.46
N GLU A 130 14.30 1.12 -6.13
CA GLU A 130 14.14 -0.32 -6.34
C GLU A 130 14.26 -1.06 -5.00
N TYR A 131 13.20 -1.76 -4.61
CA TYR A 131 13.15 -2.53 -3.37
C TYR A 131 13.35 -4.03 -3.62
N GLY A 132 12.89 -4.54 -4.75
CA GLY A 132 13.05 -5.93 -5.15
C GLY A 132 13.36 -6.01 -6.65
N SER A 133 14.52 -6.55 -7.00
CA SER A 133 15.13 -6.34 -8.32
C SER A 133 14.47 -7.07 -9.48
N SER A 134 13.81 -8.21 -9.24
CA SER A 134 13.13 -8.98 -10.28
C SER A 134 12.21 -10.06 -9.69
N GLY A 135 11.36 -10.65 -10.54
CA GLY A 135 10.58 -11.83 -10.21
C GLY A 135 9.26 -11.55 -9.49
N TRP A 136 8.91 -10.28 -9.24
CA TRP A 136 7.77 -9.92 -8.42
C TRP A 136 6.43 -9.84 -9.17
N SER A 137 6.37 -10.14 -10.47
CA SER A 137 5.11 -10.05 -11.25
C SER A 137 3.99 -10.93 -10.70
N ARG A 138 2.73 -10.56 -10.99
CA ARG A 138 1.53 -11.38 -10.73
C ARG A 138 1.65 -12.83 -11.22
N THR A 139 2.36 -13.07 -12.32
CA THR A 139 2.58 -14.41 -12.85
C THR A 139 3.46 -15.25 -11.93
N ASN A 140 4.51 -14.67 -11.36
CA ASN A 140 5.48 -15.39 -10.54
C ASN A 140 5.05 -15.44 -9.07
N ILE A 141 4.43 -14.37 -8.58
CA ILE A 141 3.93 -14.21 -7.22
C ILE A 141 2.46 -13.80 -7.30
N PRO A 142 1.52 -14.76 -7.45
CA PRO A 142 0.10 -14.46 -7.57
C PRO A 142 -0.46 -13.66 -6.39
N LEU A 143 0.00 -13.95 -5.17
CA LEU A 143 -0.47 -13.28 -3.95
C LEU A 143 0.73 -12.73 -3.18
N LEU A 144 0.62 -11.49 -2.73
CA LEU A 144 1.57 -10.87 -1.79
C LEU A 144 0.84 -9.90 -0.88
N MET A 145 1.38 -9.73 0.32
CA MET A 145 0.96 -8.71 1.28
C MET A 145 2.18 -8.27 2.10
N GLY A 146 2.24 -6.99 2.46
CA GLY A 146 3.09 -6.54 3.54
C GLY A 146 2.40 -6.70 4.89
N THR A 147 3.19 -6.88 5.94
CA THR A 147 2.74 -6.86 7.34
C THR A 147 3.59 -5.87 8.12
N PRO A 148 3.14 -5.43 9.31
CA PRO A 148 4.09 -4.91 10.30
C PRO A 148 5.23 -5.90 10.56
N ASP A 149 6.21 -5.46 11.33
CA ASP A 149 7.33 -6.31 11.77
C ASP A 149 6.81 -7.59 12.44
N ALA A 150 7.05 -8.72 11.78
CA ALA A 150 6.68 -10.06 12.19
C ALA A 150 7.87 -10.86 12.73
N ASN A 151 9.09 -10.32 12.64
CA ASN A 151 10.33 -11.02 12.99
C ASN A 151 11.14 -10.36 14.13
N GLY A 152 10.78 -9.14 14.53
CA GLY A 152 11.39 -8.35 15.60
C GLY A 152 12.57 -7.46 15.16
N ASP A 153 12.70 -7.15 13.87
CA ASP A 153 13.78 -6.30 13.34
C ASP A 153 13.39 -4.83 13.14
N SER A 154 12.19 -4.45 13.58
CA SER A 154 11.59 -3.12 13.45
C SER A 154 11.35 -2.66 12.01
N VAL A 155 11.31 -3.57 11.03
CA VAL A 155 10.98 -3.24 9.64
C VAL A 155 9.75 -4.05 9.19
N PRO A 156 8.79 -3.44 8.46
CA PRO A 156 7.69 -4.18 7.87
C PRO A 156 8.14 -5.33 6.96
N ASP A 157 7.48 -6.48 7.10
CA ASP A 157 7.81 -7.72 6.39
C ASP A 157 6.85 -8.01 5.23
N ILE A 158 7.18 -9.02 4.40
CA ILE A 158 6.33 -9.45 3.27
C ILE A 158 6.07 -10.95 3.29
N TRP A 159 4.80 -11.31 3.07
CA TRP A 159 4.36 -12.67 2.82
C TRP A 159 3.95 -12.84 1.36
N THR A 160 4.30 -13.98 0.77
CA THR A 160 4.03 -14.26 -0.64
C THR A 160 3.53 -15.68 -0.86
N VAL A 161 2.69 -15.85 -1.87
CA VAL A 161 2.40 -17.14 -2.50
C VAL A 161 3.00 -17.11 -3.90
N HIS A 162 3.90 -18.04 -4.18
CA HIS A 162 4.56 -18.17 -5.47
C HIS A 162 3.73 -19.01 -6.44
N ALA A 163 3.99 -18.88 -7.74
CA ALA A 163 3.29 -19.62 -8.79
C ALA A 163 3.36 -21.14 -8.65
N ASN A 164 4.41 -21.66 -8.02
CA ASN A 164 4.55 -23.09 -7.69
C ASN A 164 3.69 -23.52 -6.48
N GLY A 165 3.01 -22.59 -5.80
CA GLY A 165 2.21 -22.83 -4.60
C GLY A 165 3.00 -22.87 -3.30
N SER A 166 4.27 -22.45 -3.28
CA SER A 166 5.02 -22.26 -2.04
C SER A 166 4.64 -20.94 -1.36
N VAL A 167 4.66 -20.91 -0.03
CA VAL A 167 4.49 -19.69 0.76
C VAL A 167 5.84 -19.28 1.30
N ARG A 168 6.21 -18.02 1.07
CA ARG A 168 7.52 -17.48 1.47
C ARG A 168 7.39 -16.21 2.27
N PHE A 169 8.25 -16.10 3.27
CA PHE A 169 8.43 -14.95 4.13
C PHE A 169 9.69 -14.19 3.72
N TYR A 170 9.59 -12.87 3.61
CA TYR A 170 10.70 -11.98 3.33
C TYR A 170 10.82 -11.01 4.49
N PRO A 171 11.90 -11.13 5.30
CA PRO A 171 12.29 -10.10 6.23
C PRO A 171 12.41 -8.75 5.51
N GLY A 172 11.84 -7.71 6.09
CA GLY A 172 11.96 -6.34 5.62
C GLY A 172 13.41 -5.85 5.56
N SER A 173 13.61 -4.74 4.88
CA SER A 173 14.88 -4.01 4.86
C SER A 173 14.65 -2.53 4.59
N PRO A 174 15.35 -1.60 5.25
CA PRO A 174 15.20 -0.17 4.97
C PRO A 174 15.69 0.26 3.58
N THR A 175 16.45 -0.60 2.91
CA THR A 175 17.17 -0.25 1.67
C THR A 175 16.80 -1.13 0.48
N GLY A 176 16.10 -2.25 0.72
CA GLY A 176 15.72 -3.21 -0.31
C GLY A 176 15.98 -4.67 0.09
N LEU A 177 15.24 -5.56 -0.55
CA LEU A 177 15.30 -7.00 -0.36
C LEU A 177 16.43 -7.64 -1.17
N SER A 178 16.98 -8.71 -0.60
CA SER A 178 17.90 -9.60 -1.29
C SER A 178 17.47 -11.06 -1.13
N GLY A 179 17.88 -11.90 -2.07
CA GLY A 179 17.57 -13.32 -2.04
C GLY A 179 16.12 -13.68 -2.40
N SER A 180 15.75 -14.92 -2.13
CA SER A 180 14.48 -15.52 -2.57
C SER A 180 13.41 -15.65 -1.48
N GLY A 181 13.61 -15.01 -0.33
CA GLY A 181 12.81 -15.23 0.88
C GLY A 181 12.98 -16.64 1.46
N SER A 182 12.51 -16.81 2.69
CA SER A 182 12.46 -18.08 3.41
C SER A 182 11.21 -18.85 3.02
N GLU A 183 11.36 -20.11 2.60
CA GLU A 183 10.21 -20.99 2.37
C GLU A 183 9.61 -21.45 3.69
N ILE A 184 8.37 -21.03 3.95
CA ILE A 184 7.62 -21.38 5.17
C ILE A 184 6.71 -22.57 4.89
N ILE A 185 6.13 -22.64 3.69
CA ILE A 185 5.31 -23.76 3.25
C ILE A 185 5.80 -24.21 1.89
N SER A 186 6.13 -25.51 1.80
CA SER A 186 6.52 -26.15 0.54
C SER A 186 5.39 -26.12 -0.50
N PRO A 187 5.70 -26.26 -1.80
CA PRO A 187 4.71 -26.19 -2.88
C PRO A 187 3.42 -27.00 -2.64
N ARG A 188 2.28 -26.32 -2.60
CA ARG A 188 0.94 -26.95 -2.55
C ARG A 188 -0.01 -26.27 -3.54
N SER A 189 -0.70 -27.07 -4.34
CA SER A 189 -1.64 -26.57 -5.37
C SER A 189 -2.82 -25.77 -4.79
N TYR A 190 -3.26 -26.06 -3.56
CA TYR A 190 -4.38 -25.34 -2.97
C TYR A 190 -4.08 -23.85 -2.70
N TRP A 191 -2.80 -23.47 -2.54
CA TRP A 191 -2.43 -22.06 -2.36
C TRP A 191 -2.66 -21.22 -3.62
N GLN A 192 -2.57 -21.84 -4.81
CA GLN A 192 -2.83 -21.18 -6.09
C GLN A 192 -4.32 -20.85 -6.29
N THR A 193 -5.20 -21.46 -5.51
CA THR A 193 -6.67 -21.27 -5.59
C THR A 193 -7.22 -20.32 -4.53
N ARG A 194 -6.35 -19.74 -3.69
CA ARG A 194 -6.75 -18.74 -2.69
C ARG A 194 -6.96 -17.39 -3.36
N ILE A 195 -7.88 -16.62 -2.80
CA ILE A 195 -8.20 -15.26 -3.27
C ILE A 195 -7.32 -14.19 -2.59
N THR A 196 -6.68 -14.53 -1.47
CA THR A 196 -5.74 -13.68 -0.75
C THR A 196 -4.80 -14.52 0.12
N ILE A 197 -3.73 -13.88 0.60
CA ILE A 197 -2.95 -14.28 1.77
C ILE A 197 -3.25 -13.25 2.86
N GLY A 198 -3.48 -13.70 4.10
CA GLY A 198 -3.93 -12.87 5.22
C GLY A 198 -4.10 -13.69 6.49
#